data_AF-A0A4R3DPI2-F1
#
_entry.id   AF-A0A4R3DPI2-F1
#
_cell.length_a   1.000
_cell.length_b   1.000
_cell.length_c   1.000
_cell.angle_alpha   90.00
_cell.angle_beta   90.00
_cell.angle_gamma   90.00
#
_symmetry.space_group_name_H-M   'P 1'
#
loop_
_entity.id
_entity.type
_entity.pdbx_description
1 polymer ?
#
loop_
_entity_poly.entity_id
_entity_poly.type
_entity_poly.pdbx_seq_one_letter_code
_entity_poly.pdbx_strand_id
1 'polypeptide(L)'
;MADIAVKPARKGMNLSHPVAGLLPDEGGLWPEDQFTFRRLRDRDIERVKVEAAEDKPAEVAEEVDPYPAAEEADPLELGSKRKGKA
;
A
#
# COMPACT_ATOMS: atom_id res chain seq x y z
N MET A 1 9.52 -13.01 -22.81
CA MET A 1 9.01 -12.53 -21.51
C MET A 1 9.66 -13.40 -20.45
N ALA A 2 10.17 -12.80 -19.38
CA ALA A 2 10.68 -13.57 -18.25
C ALA A 2 9.51 -13.90 -17.31
N ASP A 3 9.55 -15.06 -16.66
CA ASP A 3 8.59 -15.45 -15.63
C ASP A 3 9.21 -15.28 -14.25
N ILE A 4 8.39 -14.89 -13.27
CA ILE A 4 8.81 -14.68 -11.89
C ILE A 4 7.99 -15.56 -10.95
N ALA A 5 8.69 -16.14 -9.97
CA ALA A 5 8.03 -16.86 -8.89
C ALA A 5 7.33 -15.87 -7.96
N VAL A 6 6.02 -16.01 -7.84
CA VAL A 6 5.16 -15.20 -6.98
C VAL A 6 4.33 -16.10 -6.10
N LYS A 7 3.98 -15.63 -4.91
CA LYS A 7 3.04 -16.31 -4.00
C LYS A 7 1.98 -15.33 -3.52
N PRO A 8 0.77 -15.78 -3.17
CA PRO A 8 -0.22 -14.91 -2.55
C PRO A 8 0.31 -14.35 -1.22
N ALA A 9 0.07 -13.07 -0.94
CA ALA A 9 0.48 -12.44 0.32
C ALA A 9 -0.34 -12.96 1.52
N ARG A 10 -1.55 -13.46 1.28
CA ARG A 10 -2.42 -14.05 2.29
C ARG A 10 -2.87 -15.43 1.85
N LYS A 11 -2.84 -16.38 2.78
CA LYS A 11 -3.30 -17.75 2.56
C LYS A 11 -4.82 -17.76 2.31
N GLY A 12 -5.27 -18.52 1.32
CA GLY A 12 -6.66 -18.63 0.88
C GLY A 12 -7.08 -17.59 -0.16
N MET A 13 -6.15 -16.80 -0.71
CA MET A 13 -6.44 -15.87 -1.80
C MET A 13 -6.40 -16.61 -3.15
N ASN A 14 -7.58 -16.84 -3.74
CA ASN A 14 -7.72 -17.41 -5.08
C ASN A 14 -7.40 -16.35 -6.16
N LEU A 15 -6.11 -16.07 -6.35
CA LEU A 15 -5.65 -15.12 -7.35
C LEU A 15 -5.43 -15.83 -8.68
N SER A 16 -5.76 -15.16 -9.79
CA SER A 16 -5.54 -15.67 -11.14
C SER A 16 -4.90 -14.61 -12.03
N HIS A 17 -3.96 -15.05 -12.86
CA HIS A 17 -3.37 -14.26 -13.94
C HIS A 17 -4.16 -14.49 -15.22
N PRO A 18 -4.39 -13.45 -16.06
CA PRO A 18 -5.05 -13.61 -17.35
C PRO A 18 -4.32 -14.56 -18.31
N VAL A 19 -3.01 -14.71 -18.15
CA VAL A 19 -2.14 -15.54 -19.01
C VAL A 19 -1.68 -16.83 -18.30
N ALA A 20 -1.14 -16.73 -17.09
CA ALA A 20 -0.59 -17.89 -16.36
C ALA A 20 -1.65 -18.71 -15.60
N GLY A 21 -2.88 -18.21 -15.46
CA GLY A 21 -3.95 -18.90 -14.76
C GLY A 21 -3.90 -18.77 -13.24
N LEU A 22 -4.49 -19.74 -12.55
CA LEU A 22 -4.63 -19.74 -11.08
C LEU A 22 -3.27 -19.81 -10.38
N LEU A 23 -3.12 -18.99 -9.34
CA LEU A 23 -1.97 -18.99 -8.44
C LEU A 23 -2.33 -19.78 -7.18
N PRO A 24 -1.71 -20.96 -6.94
CA PRO A 24 -1.92 -21.70 -5.71
C PRO A 24 -1.29 -20.98 -4.51
N ASP A 25 -1.73 -21.33 -3.31
CA ASP A 25 -1.22 -20.76 -2.06
C ASP A 25 0.29 -20.97 -1.83
N GLU A 26 0.85 -22.05 -2.39
CA GLU A 26 2.29 -22.34 -2.33
C GLU A 26 3.12 -21.42 -3.24
N GLY A 27 2.45 -20.69 -4.14
CA GLY A 27 3.05 -19.86 -5.17
C GLY A 27 3.20 -20.57 -6.51
N GLY A 28 3.53 -19.78 -7.53
CA GLY A 28 3.61 -20.20 -8.91
C GLY A 28 4.39 -19.21 -9.76
N LEU A 29 4.54 -19.54 -11.04
CA LEU A 29 5.25 -18.73 -12.01
C LEU A 29 4.25 -17.87 -12.79
N TRP A 30 4.39 -16.55 -12.67
CA TRP A 30 3.63 -15.59 -13.46
C TRP A 30 4.57 -14.78 -14.36
N PRO A 31 4.11 -14.35 -15.55
CA PRO A 31 4.92 -13.55 -16.45
C PRO A 31 5.23 -12.19 -15.82
N GLU A 32 6.42 -11.66 -16.12
CA GLU A 32 6.85 -10.34 -15.67
C GLU A 32 6.16 -9.24 -16.51
N ASP A 33 4.87 -9.03 -16.23
CA ASP A 33 4.02 -8.09 -16.93
C ASP A 33 3.41 -7.03 -16.00
N GLN A 34 2.73 -6.05 -16.60
CA GLN A 34 2.10 -4.94 -15.85
C GLN A 34 1.06 -5.43 -14.83
N PHE A 35 0.40 -6.56 -15.10
CA PHE A 35 -0.57 -7.13 -14.17
C PHE A 35 0.11 -7.67 -12.93
N THR A 36 1.18 -8.45 -13.10
CA THR A 36 1.96 -9.00 -11.99
C THR A 36 2.62 -7.90 -11.18
N PHE A 37 3.18 -6.86 -11.82
CA PHE A 37 3.72 -5.69 -11.10
C PHE A 37 2.66 -4.90 -10.34
N ARG A 38 1.46 -4.74 -10.90
CA ARG A 38 0.34 -4.08 -10.22
C ARG A 38 -0.06 -4.85 -8.96
N ARG A 39 -0.20 -6.18 -9.06
CA ARG A 39 -0.52 -7.06 -7.93
C ARG A 39 0.56 -7.02 -6.84
N LEU A 40 1.85 -6.96 -7.22
CA LEU A 40 2.97 -6.78 -6.29
C LEU A 40 2.88 -5.42 -5.57
N ARG A 41 2.51 -4.36 -6.29
CA ARG A 41 2.33 -3.02 -5.72
C ARG A 41 1.14 -2.95 -4.76
N ASP A 42 0.04 -3.60 -5.13
CA ASP A 42 -1.18 -3.68 -4.33
C ASP A 42 -1.03 -4.63 -3.12
N ARG A 43 0.11 -5.33 -3.01
CA ARG A 43 0.44 -6.31 -1.96
C ARG A 43 -0.50 -7.51 -1.94
N ASP A 44 -1.08 -7.86 -3.08
CA ASP A 44 -1.86 -9.10 -3.26
C ASP A 44 -0.94 -10.33 -3.37
N ILE A 45 0.23 -10.15 -3.98
CA ILE A 45 1.24 -11.19 -4.18
C ILE A 45 2.62 -10.71 -3.70
N GLU A 46 3.48 -11.65 -3.37
CA GLU A 46 4.88 -11.43 -2.98
C GLU A 46 5.81 -12.14 -3.97
N ARG A 47 6.92 -11.48 -4.33
CA ARG A 47 7.95 -12.09 -5.18
C ARG A 47 8.79 -13.06 -4.35
N VAL A 48 8.81 -14.33 -4.73
CA VAL A 48 9.67 -15.34 -4.12
C VAL A 48 11.00 -15.31 -4.87
N LYS A 49 11.95 -14.49 -4.42
CA LYS A 49 13.34 -14.60 -4.88
C LYS A 49 13.94 -15.87 -4.27
N VAL A 50 14.47 -16.76 -5.10
CA VAL A 50 15.19 -17.97 -4.65
C VAL A 50 16.53 -17.62 -3.97
N GLU A 51 16.98 -16.36 -4.01
CA GLU A 51 18.15 -15.94 -3.24
C GLU A 51 17.91 -14.62 -2.49
N ALA A 52 18.22 -14.71 -1.19
CA ALA A 52 18.43 -13.68 -0.19
C ALA A 52 17.21 -12.86 0.25
N ALA A 53 16.85 -13.10 1.51
CA ALA A 53 16.13 -12.19 2.37
C ALA A 53 16.80 -10.80 2.36
N GLU A 54 16.06 -9.78 1.97
CA GLU A 54 16.31 -8.41 2.41
C GLU A 54 14.95 -7.71 2.53
N ASP A 55 14.44 -7.77 3.76
CA ASP A 55 13.78 -6.71 4.51
C ASP A 55 12.99 -5.66 3.72
N LYS A 56 11.66 -5.80 3.75
CA LYS A 56 10.77 -4.65 3.82
C LYS A 56 9.71 -4.91 4.88
N PRO A 57 9.87 -4.41 6.12
CA PRO A 57 8.74 -4.36 7.03
C PRO A 57 7.72 -3.36 6.47
N ALA A 58 6.47 -3.80 6.51
CA ALA A 58 5.34 -2.93 6.32
C ALA A 58 5.24 -1.96 7.50
N GLU A 59 5.28 -0.66 7.21
CA GLU A 59 4.71 0.36 8.11
C GLU A 59 3.74 1.20 7.25
N VAL A 60 2.46 0.84 7.37
CA VAL A 60 1.38 1.67 7.92
C VAL A 60 0.92 2.75 6.93
N ALA A 61 -0.25 2.47 6.33
CA ALA A 61 -1.18 3.50 5.90
C ALA A 61 -1.75 4.21 7.13
N GLU A 62 -2.19 5.47 6.94
CA GLU A 62 -2.82 6.41 7.91
C GLU A 62 -1.79 7.46 8.37
N GLU A 63 -1.86 8.74 8.03
CA GLU A 63 -3.01 9.64 7.82
C GLU A 63 -2.57 10.75 6.84
N VAL A 64 -3.15 10.79 5.63
CA VAL A 64 -3.02 11.97 4.75
C VAL A 64 -4.07 12.96 5.25
N ASP A 65 -3.63 13.81 6.16
CA ASP A 65 -4.27 15.03 6.62
C ASP A 65 -4.80 15.83 5.41
N PRO A 66 -6.13 15.98 5.22
CA PRO A 66 -6.67 16.78 4.15
C PRO A 66 -6.84 18.22 4.65
N TYR A 67 -5.76 18.99 4.81
CA TYR A 67 -5.89 20.45 4.78
C TYR A 67 -4.56 21.13 4.40
N PRO A 68 -4.55 22.01 3.37
CA PRO A 68 -3.36 22.78 3.08
C PRO A 68 -3.15 23.77 4.22
N ALA A 69 -2.06 23.59 4.97
CA ALA A 69 -1.51 24.65 5.81
C ALA A 69 -0.98 25.73 4.87
N ALA A 70 -1.84 26.69 4.54
CA ALA A 70 -1.42 27.95 3.96
C ALA A 70 -0.43 28.62 4.92
N GLU A 71 0.77 28.86 4.41
CA GLU A 71 1.71 29.84 4.96
C GLU A 71 1.06 31.23 5.04
N GLU A 72 1.55 32.01 6.02
CA GLU A 72 1.52 33.47 6.13
C GLU A 72 0.17 34.19 6.38
N ALA A 73 -0.04 34.62 7.64
CA ALA A 73 -0.02 36.04 8.02
C ALA A 73 -0.31 36.24 9.54
N ASP A 74 0.67 36.81 10.24
CA ASP A 74 0.68 37.38 11.59
C ASP A 74 -0.20 38.67 11.68
N PRO A 75 -0.28 39.42 12.80
CA PRO A 75 -0.94 39.27 14.12
C PRO A 75 -2.01 40.38 14.37
N LEU A 76 -2.53 40.52 15.62
CA LEU A 76 -3.43 41.59 16.17
C LEU A 76 -4.94 41.40 15.85
N GLU A 77 -5.94 41.53 16.72
CA GLU A 77 -6.16 42.23 18.00
C GLU A 77 -7.19 41.44 18.85
N LEU A 78 -6.97 41.26 20.15
CA LEU A 78 -7.61 42.03 21.22
C LEU A 78 -9.16 42.14 21.16
N GLY A 79 -9.86 41.46 22.08
CA GLY A 79 -11.29 41.70 22.31
C GLY A 79 -11.99 40.64 23.16
N SER A 80 -11.72 40.56 24.47
CA SER A 80 -12.66 41.00 25.51
C SER A 80 -14.07 40.36 25.54
N LYS A 81 -14.36 39.75 26.71
CA LYS A 81 -15.68 39.63 27.41
C LYS A 81 -16.60 38.48 26.92
N ARG A 82 -17.38 37.76 27.73
CA ARG A 82 -17.69 37.72 29.18
C ARG A 82 -18.50 36.44 29.47
N LYS A 83 -18.46 36.06 30.75
CA LYS A 83 -19.20 35.07 31.55
C LYS A 83 -20.74 35.23 31.51
N GLY A 84 -21.47 34.11 31.66
CA GLY A 84 -22.89 34.02 32.09
C GLY A 84 -23.65 32.97 31.26
N LYS A 85 -24.02 31.78 31.75
CA LYS A 85 -24.90 31.39 32.87
C LYS A 85 -26.29 32.03 32.78
N ALA A 86 -27.22 31.29 32.20
CA ALA A 86 -28.65 31.27 32.52
C ALA A 86 -29.15 29.84 32.25
#